data_AF-A0A6V7HWM5-F1
#
_entry.id   AF-A0A6V7HWM5-F1
#
_cell.length_a   1.000
_cell.length_b   1.000
_cell.length_c   1.000
_cell.angle_alpha   90.00
_cell.angle_beta   90.00
_cell.angle_gamma   90.00
#
_symmetry.space_group_name_H-M   'P 1'
#
loop_
_entity.id
_entity.type
_entity.pdbx_description
1 polymer ?
#
loop_
_entity_poly.entity_id
_entity_poly.type
_entity_poly.pdbx_seq_one_letter_code
_entity_poly.pdbx_strand_id
1 'polypeptide(L)'
;KVLAQLNLALISKSDASYSDSSLRALFKLNNHNYVVEKLRNSTLLELLLLAEPTAGQTYQDLLIKDKINYVSATFAKARTYIELSTDEP
;
A
#
# COMPACT_ATOMS: atom_id res chain seq x y z
N LYS A 1 10.28 -7.14 -14.04
CA LYS A 1 11.52 -6.98 -13.23
C LYS A 1 11.68 -5.56 -12.65
N VAL A 2 11.64 -4.49 -13.46
CA VAL A 2 11.80 -3.10 -12.98
C VAL A 2 10.75 -2.70 -11.93
N LEU A 3 9.46 -2.97 -12.16
CA LEU A 3 8.38 -2.64 -11.21
C LEU A 3 8.55 -3.33 -9.85
N ALA A 4 9.03 -4.58 -9.84
CA ALA A 4 9.32 -5.31 -8.60
C ALA A 4 10.51 -4.69 -7.84
N GLN A 5 11.56 -4.27 -8.56
CA GLN A 5 12.70 -3.57 -7.95
C GLN A 5 12.30 -2.20 -7.38
N LEU A 6 11.45 -1.46 -8.09
CA LEU A 6 10.90 -0.20 -7.57
C LEU A 6 10.12 -0.43 -6.28
N ASN A 7 9.24 -1.44 -6.23
CA ASN A 7 8.49 -1.79 -5.03
C ASN A 7 9.43 -2.11 -3.85
N LEU A 8 10.45 -2.94 -4.07
CA LEU A 8 11.44 -3.25 -3.03
C LEU A 8 12.16 -1.99 -2.53
N ALA A 9 12.59 -1.11 -3.43
CA ALA A 9 13.26 0.13 -3.08
C ALA A 9 12.36 1.07 -2.26
N LEU A 10 11.07 1.18 -2.62
CA LEU A 10 10.08 1.96 -1.88
C LEU A 10 9.86 1.41 -0.47
N ILE A 11 9.74 0.10 -0.31
CA ILE A 11 9.59 -0.55 0.99
C ILE A 11 10.81 -0.28 1.86
N SER A 12 12.03 -0.57 1.36
CA SER A 12 13.27 -0.34 2.10
C SER A 12 13.45 1.11 2.50
N LYS A 13 13.14 2.06 1.60
CA LYS A 13 13.18 3.49 1.90
C LYS A 13 12.18 3.86 2.99
N SER A 14 10.95 3.36 2.92
CA SER A 14 9.92 3.66 3.91
C SER A 14 10.32 3.18 5.31
N ASP A 15 10.86 1.97 5.40
CA ASP A 15 11.24 1.34 6.66
C ASP A 15 12.44 2.05 7.31
N ALA A 16 13.39 2.52 6.50
CA ALA A 16 14.55 3.28 6.96
C ALA A 16 14.25 4.74 7.30
N SER A 17 13.26 5.38 6.66
CA SER A 17 13.04 6.83 6.76
C SER A 17 12.06 7.25 7.86
N TYR A 18 11.05 6.42 8.15
CA TYR A 18 9.99 6.77 9.10
C TYR A 18 10.04 5.81 10.27
N SER A 19 9.90 6.29 11.50
CA SER A 19 9.71 5.43 12.69
C SER A 19 8.25 5.07 12.91
N ASP A 20 7.34 5.98 12.58
CA ASP A 20 5.89 5.79 12.69
C ASP A 20 5.34 4.85 11.61
N SER A 21 4.58 3.83 12.03
CA SER A 21 4.02 2.81 11.14
C SER A 21 2.94 3.36 10.21
N SER A 22 2.20 4.38 10.65
CA SER A 22 1.16 5.03 9.85
C SER A 22 1.78 5.83 8.70
N LEU A 23 2.86 6.56 8.97
CA LEU A 23 3.64 7.27 7.95
C LEU A 23 4.29 6.31 6.95
N ARG A 24 4.84 5.18 7.41
CA ARG A 24 5.34 4.13 6.49
C ARG A 24 4.24 3.61 5.58
N ALA A 25 3.06 3.30 6.14
CA ALA A 25 1.93 2.78 5.38
C ALA A 25 1.38 3.81 4.39
N LEU A 26 1.27 5.09 4.78
CA LEU A 26 0.85 6.18 3.91
C LEU A 26 1.84 6.42 2.77
N PHE A 27 3.14 6.40 3.06
CA PHE A 27 4.18 6.51 2.04
C PHE A 27 4.05 5.40 0.99
N LYS A 28 3.89 4.14 1.43
CA LYS A 28 3.72 2.99 0.53
C LYS A 28 2.47 3.15 -0.32
N LEU A 29 1.32 3.44 0.31
CA LEU A 29 0.04 3.67 -0.38
C LEU A 29 0.15 4.74 -1.47
N ASN A 30 0.71 5.90 -1.15
CA ASN A 30 0.80 7.02 -2.09
C ASN A 30 1.68 6.68 -3.30
N ASN A 31 2.84 6.06 -3.06
CA ASN A 31 3.75 5.70 -4.13
C ASN A 31 3.20 4.56 -5.00
N HIS A 32 2.58 3.55 -4.39
CA HIS A 32 1.92 2.48 -5.16
C HIS A 32 0.76 3.03 -5.98
N ASN A 33 -0.07 3.91 -5.41
CA ASN A 33 -1.16 4.54 -6.15
C ASN A 33 -0.64 5.33 -7.34
N TYR A 34 0.40 6.14 -7.15
CA TYR A 34 1.02 6.89 -8.24
C TYR A 34 1.55 5.98 -9.35
N VAL A 35 2.30 4.93 -9.00
CA VAL A 35 2.86 3.99 -9.99
C VAL A 35 1.74 3.28 -10.75
N VAL A 36 0.74 2.77 -10.06
CA VAL A 36 -0.39 2.05 -10.68
C VAL A 36 -1.20 2.99 -11.58
N GLU A 37 -1.45 4.23 -11.15
CA GLU A 37 -2.14 5.22 -11.95
C GLU A 37 -1.36 5.56 -13.24
N LYS A 38 -0.04 5.79 -13.14
CA LYS A 38 0.80 6.04 -14.31
C LYS A 38 0.90 4.84 -15.24
N LEU A 39 0.93 3.63 -14.68
CA LEU A 39 0.94 2.40 -15.47
C LEU A 39 -0.37 2.25 -16.26
N ARG A 40 -1.53 2.45 -15.59
CA ARG A 40 -2.87 2.37 -16.20
C ARG A 40 -3.12 3.44 -17.26
N ASN A 41 -2.56 4.63 -17.09
CA ASN A 41 -2.71 5.74 -18.04
C ASN A 41 -1.67 5.69 -19.18
N SER A 42 -1.04 4.54 -19.41
CA SER A 42 -0.02 4.34 -20.44
C SER A 42 -0.17 2.97 -21.10
N THR A 43 0.46 2.79 -22.26
CA THR A 43 0.54 1.50 -22.96
C THR A 43 1.38 0.46 -22.22
N LEU A 44 2.08 0.85 -21.15
CA LEU A 44 2.91 -0.08 -20.37
C LEU A 44 2.07 -1.15 -19.65
N LEU A 45 0.83 -0.83 -19.22
CA LEU A 45 -0.02 -1.85 -18.63
C LEU A 45 -0.41 -2.92 -19.64
N GLU A 46 -0.79 -2.52 -20.86
CA GLU A 46 -1.15 -3.44 -21.94
C GLU A 46 0.02 -4.38 -22.27
N LEU A 47 1.23 -3.83 -22.37
CA LEU A 47 2.44 -4.63 -22.59
C LEU A 47 2.72 -5.59 -21.43
N LEU A 48 2.49 -5.16 -20.19
CA LEU A 48 2.65 -6.02 -19.01
C LEU A 48 1.66 -7.17 -19.01
N LEU A 49 0.41 -6.93 -19.39
CA LEU A 49 -0.65 -7.95 -19.42
C LEU A 49 -0.37 -9.07 -20.43
N LEU A 50 0.45 -8.83 -21.45
CA LEU A 50 0.90 -9.88 -22.39
C LEU A 50 1.78 -10.93 -21.70
N ALA A 51 2.53 -10.55 -20.66
CA ALA A 51 3.37 -11.46 -19.89
C ALA A 51 2.70 -11.92 -18.59
N GLU A 52 1.94 -11.03 -17.94
CA GLU A 52 1.32 -11.23 -16.64
C GLU A 52 -0.17 -10.82 -16.69
N PRO A 53 -1.07 -11.69 -17.19
CA PRO A 53 -2.47 -11.34 -17.44
C PRO A 53 -3.26 -10.91 -16.19
N THR A 54 -2.81 -11.33 -15.01
CA THR A 54 -3.45 -11.00 -13.72
C THR A 54 -2.93 -9.71 -13.09
N ALA A 55 -1.90 -9.07 -13.68
CA ALA A 55 -1.23 -7.92 -13.07
C ALA A 55 -2.18 -6.77 -12.75
N GLY A 56 -3.18 -6.53 -13.60
CA GLY A 56 -4.21 -5.51 -13.35
C GLY A 56 -4.94 -5.73 -12.02
N GLN A 57 -5.40 -6.96 -11.76
CA GLN A 57 -6.05 -7.32 -10.51
C GLN A 57 -5.06 -7.27 -9.34
N THR A 58 -3.84 -7.78 -9.53
CA THR A 58 -2.79 -7.74 -8.49
C THR A 58 -2.51 -6.31 -8.00
N TYR A 59 -2.50 -5.33 -8.90
CA TYR A 59 -2.34 -3.92 -8.51
C TYR A 59 -3.56 -3.36 -7.78
N GLN A 60 -4.79 -3.76 -8.15
CA GLN A 60 -5.99 -3.35 -7.41
C GLN A 60 -5.96 -3.92 -5.98
N ASP A 61 -5.65 -5.21 -5.85
CA ASP A 61 -5.56 -5.88 -4.55
C ASP A 61 -4.46 -5.26 -3.67
N LEU A 62 -3.31 -4.90 -4.27
CA LEU A 62 -2.24 -4.18 -3.59
C LEU A 62 -2.75 -2.85 -3.00
N LEU A 63 -3.47 -2.03 -3.78
CA LEU A 63 -3.97 -0.74 -3.31
C LEU A 63 -5.04 -0.90 -2.22
N ILE A 64 -5.91 -1.91 -2.32
CA ILE A 64 -6.88 -2.22 -1.27
C ILE A 64 -6.15 -2.59 0.02
N LYS A 65 -5.16 -3.48 -0.07
CA LYS A 65 -4.35 -3.90 1.08
C LYS A 65 -3.63 -2.72 1.72
N ASP A 66 -3.02 -1.84 0.93
CA ASP A 66 -2.31 -0.67 1.46
C ASP A 66 -3.24 0.33 2.15
N LYS A 67 -4.45 0.53 1.63
CA LYS A 67 -5.48 1.35 2.30
C LYS A 67 -5.85 0.75 3.65
N ILE A 68 -6.10 -0.56 3.70
CA ILE A 68 -6.41 -1.27 4.95
C ILE A 68 -5.25 -1.12 5.93
N ASN A 69 -4.01 -1.33 5.49
CA ASN A 69 -2.82 -1.20 6.34
C ASN A 69 -2.68 0.21 6.90
N TYR A 70 -2.87 1.24 6.07
CA TYR A 70 -2.79 2.63 6.52
C TYR A 70 -3.85 2.95 7.57
N VAL A 71 -5.12 2.59 7.31
CA VAL A 71 -6.21 2.82 8.26
C VAL A 71 -5.99 2.03 9.55
N SER A 72 -5.53 0.77 9.43
CA SER A 72 -5.15 -0.09 10.56
C SER A 72 -4.10 0.57 11.45
N ALA A 73 -2.96 0.97 10.87
CA ALA A 73 -1.87 1.59 11.60
C ALA A 73 -2.28 2.94 12.24
N THR A 74 -2.98 3.79 11.49
CA THR A 74 -3.34 5.15 11.91
C THR A 74 -4.28 5.14 13.11
N PHE A 75 -5.30 4.28 13.07
CA PHE A 75 -6.35 4.26 14.09
C PHE A 75 -6.18 3.15 15.13
N ALA A 76 -5.04 2.47 15.17
CA ALA A 76 -4.81 1.35 16.10
C ALA A 76 -5.08 1.76 17.56
N LYS A 77 -4.48 2.86 18.01
CA LYS A 77 -4.65 3.35 19.39
C LYS A 77 -6.11 3.71 19.70
N ALA A 78 -6.76 4.45 18.81
CA ALA A 78 -8.16 4.85 18.98
C ALA A 78 -9.08 3.62 19.07
N ARG A 79 -8.85 2.60 18.23
CA ARG A 79 -9.58 1.33 18.31
C ARG A 79 -9.39 0.63 19.64
N THR A 80 -8.16 0.53 20.11
CA THR A 80 -7.87 -0.07 21.43
C THR A 80 -8.60 0.65 22.56
N TYR A 81 -8.67 1.99 22.54
CA TYR A 81 -9.44 2.73 23.55
C TYR A 81 -10.94 2.42 23.50
N ILE A 82 -11.53 2.32 22.30
CA ILE A 82 -12.94 1.98 22.15
C ILE A 82 -13.21 0.57 22.66
N GLU A 83 -12.37 -0.40 22.28
CA GLU A 83 -12.49 -1.81 22.70
C GLU A 83 -12.36 -1.97 24.22
N LEU A 84 -11.43 -1.24 24.86
CA LEU A 84 -11.27 -1.25 26.32
C LEU A 84 -12.44 -0.57 27.04
N SER A 85 -13.02 0.49 26.46
CA SER A 85 -14.16 1.21 27.08
C SER A 85 -15.47 0.43 27.05
N THR A 86 -15.60 -0.59 26.18
CA THR A 86 -16.77 -1.47 26.12
C THR A 86 -16.78 -2.56 27.19
N ASP A 87 -15.70 -2.75 27.95
CA ASP A 87 -15.56 -3.77 29.00
C ASP A 87 -15.79 -3.25 30.43
N GLU A 88 -16.11 -1.96 30.63
CA GLU A 88 -16.51 -1.42 31.95
C GLU A 88 -18.02 -1.65 32.21
N PRO A 89 -18.41 -2.33 33.32
CA PRO A 89 -19.80 -2.65 33.66
C PRO A 89 -20.62 -1.47 34.19
#